data_AF-A0A085N1S1-F1
#
_entry.id   AF-A0A085N1S1-F1
#
_cell.length_a   1.000
_cell.length_b   1.000
_cell.length_c   1.000
_cell.angle_alpha   90.00
_cell.angle_beta   90.00
_cell.angle_gamma   90.00
#
_symmetry.space_group_name_H-M   'P 1'
#
loop_
_entity.id
_entity.type
_entity.pdbx_description
1 polymer ?
#
loop_
_entity_poly.entity_id
_entity_poly.type
_entity_poly.pdbx_seq_one_letter_code
_entity_poly.pdbx_strand_id
1 'polypeptide(L)'
;MLLSKDVLLLHDGALLHAAYLSVQIIEKLGPQVLSHLPHSPDLVPSDYLVYGPLEKAIRGRRFTSDVEMQEVVHLWIISQPKKFFSDGMKKLVKNWNLSAEKQGDYVQV
;
A
#
# COMPACT_ATOMS: atom_id res chain seq x y z
N MET A 1 20.62 -3.30 -1.04
CA MET A 1 20.17 -2.14 -0.24
C MET A 1 19.38 -2.70 0.94
N LEU A 2 19.89 -2.56 2.17
CA LEU A 2 19.17 -2.96 3.39
C LEU A 2 18.23 -1.80 3.78
N LEU A 3 17.02 -2.10 4.22
CA LEU A 3 16.12 -1.09 4.80
C LEU A 3 16.55 -0.90 6.27
N SER A 4 16.48 0.32 6.79
CA SER A 4 16.82 0.54 8.21
C SER A 4 15.73 -0.03 9.13
N LYS A 5 16.07 -0.35 10.38
CA LYS A 5 15.11 -0.77 11.41
C LYS A 5 14.07 0.30 11.77
N ASP A 6 14.29 1.52 11.30
CA ASP A 6 13.38 2.66 11.46
C ASP A 6 12.28 2.68 10.38
N VAL A 7 12.34 1.77 9.41
CA VAL A 7 11.31 1.60 8.39
C VAL A 7 10.22 0.69 8.91
N LEU A 8 8.98 1.19 8.88
CA LEU A 8 7.77 0.40 9.13
C LEU A 8 7.22 -0.10 7.79
N LEU A 9 7.01 -1.41 7.69
CA LEU A 9 6.41 -2.05 6.52
C LEU A 9 4.96 -2.44 6.83
N LEU A 10 4.03 -1.93 6.02
CA LEU A 10 2.62 -2.31 6.02
C LEU A 10 2.32 -2.97 4.67
N HIS A 11 1.85 -4.21 4.70
CA HIS A 11 1.45 -4.97 3.50
C HIS A 11 0.18 -5.77 3.82
N ASP A 12 -0.55 -6.25 2.81
CA ASP A 12 -1.76 -7.04 3.05
C ASP A 12 -1.43 -8.47 3.56
N GLY A 13 -2.43 -9.16 4.10
CA GLY A 13 -2.26 -10.51 4.64
C GLY A 13 -2.30 -11.62 3.57
N ALA A 14 -2.11 -11.31 2.28
CA ALA A 14 -2.27 -12.33 1.25
C ALA A 14 -1.29 -13.49 1.49
N LEU A 15 -1.74 -14.72 1.24
CA LEU A 15 -1.01 -15.95 1.58
C LEU A 15 0.42 -15.99 1.00
N LEU A 16 0.66 -15.32 -0.13
CA LEU A 16 1.97 -15.22 -0.76
C LEU A 16 2.98 -14.36 0.04
N HIS A 17 2.49 -13.36 0.76
CA HIS A 17 3.30 -12.48 1.62
C HIS A 17 3.56 -13.10 3.00
N ALA A 18 2.70 -14.01 3.45
CA ALA A 18 2.89 -14.81 4.66
C ALA A 18 3.73 -16.09 4.43
N ALA A 19 4.14 -16.35 3.19
CA ALA A 19 4.99 -17.50 2.88
C ALA A 19 6.36 -17.41 3.57
N TYR A 20 6.89 -18.55 4.01
CA TYR A 20 8.14 -18.64 4.79
C TYR A 20 9.31 -17.88 4.15
N LEU A 21 9.47 -17.97 2.83
CA LEU A 21 10.55 -17.29 2.10
C LEU A 21 10.38 -15.77 2.11
N SER A 22 9.15 -15.27 1.98
CA SER A 22 8.84 -13.84 2.03
C SER A 22 9.18 -13.27 3.41
N VAL A 23 8.77 -13.96 4.49
CA VAL A 23 9.08 -13.56 5.87
C VAL A 23 10.59 -13.54 6.11
N GLN A 24 11.31 -14.59 5.70
CA GLN A 24 12.77 -14.66 5.82
C GLN A 24 13.48 -13.49 5.11
N ILE A 25 13.00 -13.08 3.94
CA ILE A 25 13.57 -11.95 3.20
C ILE A 25 13.26 -10.64 3.92
N ILE A 26 12.04 -10.45 4.40
CA ILE A 26 11.65 -9.24 5.15
C ILE A 26 12.50 -9.12 6.42
N GLU A 27 12.68 -10.20 7.19
CA GLU A 27 13.54 -10.21 8.38
C GLU A 27 14.99 -9.84 8.04
N LYS A 28 15.54 -10.38 6.94
CA LYS A 28 16.90 -10.05 6.47
C LYS A 28 17.03 -8.60 6.03
N LEU A 29 15.97 -8.01 5.46
CA LEU A 29 15.98 -6.62 5.00
C LEU A 29 15.92 -5.63 6.16
N GLY A 30 15.45 -6.05 7.34
CA GLY A 30 15.49 -5.27 8.58
C GLY A 30 14.29 -4.36 8.95
N PRO A 31 13.24 -4.13 8.14
CA PRO A 31 12.13 -3.29 8.57
C PRO A 31 11.29 -3.96 9.66
N GLN A 32 10.58 -3.16 10.45
CA GLN A 32 9.56 -3.65 11.37
C GLN A 32 8.23 -3.82 10.63
N VAL A 33 7.67 -5.02 10.66
CA VAL A 33 6.36 -5.30 10.03
C VAL A 33 5.25 -4.87 11.00
N LEU A 34 4.35 -4.01 10.52
CA LEU A 34 3.17 -3.61 11.28
C LEU A 34 2.12 -4.73 11.22
N SER A 35 1.54 -5.07 12.37
CA SER A 35 0.39 -5.97 12.44
C SER A 35 -0.87 -5.26 11.95
N HIS A 36 -1.66 -5.94 11.13
CA HIS A 36 -2.96 -5.45 10.64
C HIS A 36 -4.01 -6.55 10.69
N LEU A 37 -5.28 -6.13 10.70
CA LEU A 37 -6.42 -7.04 10.63
C LEU A 37 -6.45 -7.75 9.26
N PRO A 38 -6.80 -9.04 9.22
CA PRO A 38 -7.03 -9.73 7.95
C PRO A 38 -8.13 -9.01 7.15
N HIS A 39 -7.84 -8.71 5.87
CA HIS A 39 -8.79 -8.15 4.91
C HIS A 39 -9.42 -6.80 5.28
N SER A 40 -8.59 -5.79 5.63
CA SER A 40 -9.02 -4.39 5.79
C SER A 40 -8.46 -3.49 4.68
N PRO A 41 -9.11 -3.39 3.50
CA PRO A 41 -8.63 -2.55 2.38
C PRO A 41 -8.53 -1.06 2.75
N ASP A 42 -9.33 -0.63 3.72
CA ASP A 42 -9.29 0.70 4.35
C ASP A 42 -8.00 0.97 5.13
N LEU A 43 -7.23 -0.08 5.45
CA LEU A 43 -5.95 0.00 6.13
C LEU A 43 -4.74 -0.24 5.21
N VAL A 44 -4.95 -0.38 3.89
CA VAL A 44 -3.86 -0.57 2.92
C VAL A 44 -3.75 0.68 2.03
N PRO A 45 -2.74 1.54 2.25
CA PRO A 45 -2.56 2.75 1.44
C PRO A 45 -2.47 2.48 -0.05
N SER A 46 -1.82 1.41 -0.48
CA SER A 46 -1.74 1.03 -1.90
C SER A 46 -3.13 0.91 -2.54
N ASP A 47 -4.10 0.35 -1.83
CA ASP A 47 -5.44 0.07 -2.36
C ASP A 47 -6.30 1.32 -2.40
N TYR A 48 -6.39 2.08 -1.29
CA TYR A 48 -7.28 3.25 -1.25
C TYR A 48 -6.65 4.54 -1.81
N LEU A 49 -5.32 4.66 -1.83
CA LEU A 49 -4.62 5.86 -2.29
C LEU A 49 -4.20 5.74 -3.75
N VAL A 50 -3.55 4.64 -4.13
CA VAL A 50 -2.85 4.52 -5.42
C VAL A 50 -3.74 3.86 -6.46
N TYR A 51 -4.33 2.71 -6.14
CA TYR A 51 -5.02 1.87 -7.13
C TYR A 51 -6.18 2.61 -7.82
N GLY A 52 -7.10 3.20 -7.06
CA GLY A 52 -8.26 3.90 -7.64
C GLY A 52 -7.91 5.07 -8.58
N PRO A 53 -7.06 6.02 -8.15
CA PRO A 53 -6.61 7.12 -9.02
C PRO A 53 -5.79 6.64 -10.22
N LEU A 54 -4.93 5.64 -10.06
CA LEU A 54 -4.14 5.07 -11.15
C LEU A 54 -5.05 4.40 -12.18
N GLU A 55 -6.00 3.59 -11.75
CA GLU A 55 -6.98 2.92 -12.61
C GLU A 55 -7.73 3.96 -13.45
N LYS A 56 -8.18 5.06 -12.84
CA LYS A 56 -8.82 6.18 -13.56
C LYS A 56 -7.90 6.82 -14.60
N ALA A 57 -6.62 6.97 -14.28
CA ALA A 57 -5.65 7.60 -15.18
C ALA A 57 -5.29 6.74 -16.40
N ILE A 58 -5.32 5.41 -16.25
CA ILE A 58 -5.01 4.47 -17.33
C ILE A 58 -6.27 3.88 -18.00
N ARG A 59 -7.46 4.25 -17.52
CA ARG A 59 -8.73 3.71 -18.02
C ARG A 59 -8.89 3.97 -19.51
N GLY A 60 -9.24 2.91 -20.24
CA GLY A 60 -9.48 2.98 -21.69
C GLY A 60 -8.21 3.03 -22.55
N ARG A 61 -7.02 3.08 -21.94
CA ARG A 61 -5.76 2.95 -22.66
C ARG A 61 -5.47 1.47 -22.94
N ARG A 62 -5.11 1.16 -24.19
CA ARG A 62 -4.54 -0.14 -24.55
C ARG A 62 -3.02 0.01 -24.56
N PHE A 63 -2.35 -0.91 -23.88
CA PHE A 63 -0.89 -1.02 -23.90
C PHE A 63 -0.49 -2.09 -24.90
N THR A 64 0.63 -1.86 -25.57
CA THR A 64 1.20 -2.78 -26.57
C THR A 64 2.23 -3.73 -25.97
N SER A 65 2.69 -3.45 -24.76
CA SER A 65 3.65 -4.26 -24.01
C SER A 65 3.59 -3.97 -22.50
N ASP A 66 4.12 -4.89 -21.70
CA ASP A 66 4.30 -4.70 -20.26
C ASP A 66 5.27 -3.56 -19.94
N VAL A 67 6.29 -3.34 -20.79
CA VAL A 67 7.25 -2.25 -20.62
C VAL A 67 6.56 -0.89 -20.74
N GLU A 68 5.69 -0.73 -21.73
CA GLU A 68 4.90 0.50 -21.90
C GLU A 68 3.99 0.73 -20.68
N MET A 69 3.33 -0.32 -20.19
CA MET A 69 2.49 -0.23 -18.99
C MET A 69 3.32 0.20 -17.76
N GLN A 70 4.46 -0.44 -17.52
CA GLN A 70 5.34 -0.14 -16.39
C GLN A 70 5.84 1.30 -16.42
N GLU A 71 6.24 1.80 -17.59
CA GLU A 71 6.69 3.19 -17.76
C GLU A 71 5.58 4.18 -17.45
N VAL A 72 4.36 3.92 -17.94
CA VAL A 72 3.20 4.79 -17.70
C VAL A 72 2.80 4.81 -16.23
N VAL A 73 2.79 3.66 -15.57
CA VAL A 73 2.53 3.56 -14.13
C VAL A 73 3.62 4.31 -13.36
N HIS A 74 4.90 4.12 -13.69
CA HIS A 74 6.01 4.81 -13.05
C HIS A 74 5.92 6.33 -13.21
N LEU A 75 5.70 6.81 -14.43
CA LEU A 75 5.53 8.24 -14.73
C LEU A 75 4.33 8.83 -13.98
N TRP A 76 3.22 8.10 -13.91
CA TRP A 76 2.05 8.53 -13.15
C TRP A 76 2.38 8.67 -11.66
N ILE A 77 3.07 7.69 -11.05
CA ILE A 77 3.44 7.72 -9.62
C ILE A 77 4.34 8.93 -9.32
N ILE A 78 5.40 9.16 -10.10
CA ILE A 78 6.33 10.27 -9.86
C ILE A 78 5.73 11.64 -10.18
N SER A 79 4.66 11.69 -10.99
CA SER A 79 3.92 12.92 -11.27
C SER A 79 3.01 13.36 -10.13
N GLN A 80 2.71 12.48 -9.16
CA GLN A 80 1.85 12.83 -8.04
C GLN A 80 2.55 13.84 -7.11
N PRO A 81 1.85 14.90 -6.65
CA PRO A 81 2.45 15.86 -5.74
C PRO A 81 2.77 15.19 -4.40
N LYS A 82 3.83 15.63 -3.72
CA LYS A 82 4.18 15.12 -2.36
C LYS A 82 2.99 15.11 -1.40
N LYS A 83 2.10 16.09 -1.53
CA LYS A 83 0.87 16.21 -0.74
C LYS A 83 -0.07 15.01 -0.89
N PHE A 84 -0.14 14.41 -2.08
CA PHE A 84 -0.93 13.21 -2.36
C PHE A 84 -0.56 12.08 -1.40
N PHE A 85 0.73 11.76 -1.32
CA PHE A 85 1.24 10.72 -0.42
C PHE A 85 1.07 11.11 1.05
N SER A 86 1.37 12.36 1.42
CA SER A 86 1.25 12.79 2.81
C SER A 86 -0.20 12.76 3.31
N ASP A 87 -1.17 13.14 2.47
CA ASP A 87 -2.58 13.13 2.86
C ASP A 87 -3.13 11.70 2.90
N GLY A 88 -2.68 10.83 1.98
CA GLY A 88 -2.94 9.39 2.05
C GLY A 88 -2.46 8.74 3.35
N MET A 89 -1.25 9.08 3.80
CA MET A 89 -0.71 8.58 5.08
C MET A 89 -1.45 9.15 6.30
N LYS A 90 -1.88 10.41 6.28
CA LYS A 90 -2.74 10.97 7.35
C LYS A 90 -4.08 10.24 7.43
N LYS A 91 -4.64 9.86 6.28
CA LYS A 91 -5.87 9.07 6.23
C LYS A 91 -5.69 7.70 6.88
N LEU A 92 -4.54 7.05 6.72
CA LEU A 92 -4.22 5.78 7.40
C LEU A 92 -4.33 5.93 8.92
N VAL A 93 -3.69 6.96 9.48
CA VAL A 93 -3.72 7.24 10.93
C VAL A 93 -5.15 7.48 11.41
N LYS A 94 -5.96 8.23 10.64
CA LYS A 94 -7.37 8.43 10.95
C LYS A 94 -8.16 7.13 10.93
N ASN A 95 -7.95 6.28 9.92
CA ASN A 95 -8.65 5.00 9.79
C ASN A 95 -8.28 4.04 10.93
N TRP A 96 -7.02 3.99 11.36
CA TRP A 96 -6.61 3.21 12.53
C TRP A 96 -7.32 3.66 13.81
N ASN A 97 -7.39 4.96 14.07
CA ASN A 97 -8.10 5.49 15.25
C ASN A 97 -9.59 5.10 15.22
N LEU A 98 -10.24 5.24 14.07
CA LEU A 98 -11.65 4.86 13.91
C LEU A 98 -11.87 3.35 14.06
N SER A 99 -10.95 2.52 13.57
CA SER A 99 -11.02 1.06 13.74
C SER A 99 -10.85 0.67 15.22
N ALA A 100 -9.93 1.33 15.94
CA ALA A 100 -9.75 1.11 17.37
C ALA A 100 -10.99 1.48 18.19
N GLU A 101 -11.63 2.62 17.88
CA GLU A 101 -12.88 3.06 18.52
C GLU A 101 -14.04 2.09 18.27
N LYS A 102 -14.04 1.44 17.11
CA LYS A 102 -15.07 0.47 16.70
C LYS A 102 -14.72 -0.98 17.06
N GLN A 103 -13.71 -1.23 17.90
CA GLN A 103 -13.27 -2.58 18.28
C GLN A 103 -12.92 -3.50 17.10
N GLY A 104 -12.39 -2.93 16.00
CA GLY A 104 -11.99 -3.68 14.81
C GLY A 104 -13.07 -3.80 13.73
N ASP A 105 -14.25 -3.19 13.92
CA ASP A 105 -15.25 -3.10 12.85
C ASP A 105 -14.80 -2.16 11.72
N TYR A 106 -15.23 -2.50 10.50
CA TYR A 106 -14.89 -1.76 9.28
C TYR A 106 -15.21 -0.27 9.41
N VAL A 107 -14.26 0.57 9.01
CA VAL A 107 -14.48 2.00 8.86
C VAL A 107 -15.15 2.21 7.50
N GLN A 108 -16.46 1.98 7.43
CA GLN A 108 -17.23 2.32 6.22
C GLN A 108 -17.04 3.79 5.84
N VAL A 109 -16.91 3.98 4.53
CA VAL A 109 -16.71 5.23 3.79
C VAL A 109 -18.00 6.04 3.74
#